data_AF-A0A949XWM6-F1
#
_entry.id   AF-A0A949XWM6-F1
#
_cell.length_a   1.000
_cell.length_b   1.000
_cell.length_c   1.000
_cell.angle_alpha   90.00
_cell.angle_beta   90.00
_cell.angle_gamma   90.00
#
_symmetry.space_group_name_H-M   'P 1'
#
loop_
_entity.id
_entity.type
_entity.pdbx_description
1 polymer ?
#
loop_
_entity_poly.entity_id
_entity_poly.type
_entity_poly.pdbx_seq_one_letter_code
_entity_poly.pdbx_strand_id
1 'polypeptide(L)'
;MAHEALGRTDRALRDYTRALRRDPALTEAALNRGLLSYHEGRLDAAAADLRHALTTASSRGVLGIIHYNLALVDLARGDRPAALSNLKAASNFGYEPSGASGTSRSSP
;
A
#
# COMPACT_ATOMS: atom_id res chain seq x y z
N MET A 1 9.87 15.78 19.76
CA MET A 1 9.69 14.47 19.08
C MET A 1 9.33 14.58 17.59
N ALA A 2 8.63 15.62 17.12
CA ALA A 2 8.26 15.77 15.70
C ALA A 2 9.44 15.88 14.72
N HIS A 3 10.51 16.60 15.06
CA HIS A 3 11.69 16.75 14.19
C HIS A 3 12.44 15.43 13.96
N GLU A 4 12.49 14.54 14.95
CA GLU A 4 13.16 13.25 14.79
C GLU A 4 12.38 12.30 13.89
N ALA A 5 11.04 12.30 13.99
CA ALA A 5 10.19 11.51 13.12
C ALA A 5 10.33 11.97 11.65
N LEU A 6 10.27 13.29 11.40
CA LEU A 6 10.48 13.86 10.06
C LEU A 6 11.86 13.51 9.50
N GLY A 7 12.92 13.68 10.28
CA GLY A 7 14.29 13.36 9.83
C GLY A 7 14.52 11.87 9.53
N ARG A 8 13.83 10.97 10.25
CA ARG A 8 13.87 9.51 9.99
C ARG A 8 13.07 9.16 8.74
N THR A 9 11.91 9.79 8.55
CA THR A 9 11.08 9.64 7.35
C THR A 9 11.82 10.08 6.08
N ASP A 10 12.42 11.26 6.10
CA ASP A 10 13.20 11.78 4.97
C ASP A 10 14.36 10.85 4.59
N ARG A 11 15.04 10.29 5.60
CA ARG A 11 16.12 9.32 5.38
C ARG A 11 15.58 8.04 4.75
N ALA A 12 14.50 7.48 5.29
CA ALA A 12 13.89 6.26 4.76
C ALA A 12 13.43 6.43 3.30
N LEU A 13 12.83 7.57 2.95
CA LEU A 13 12.45 7.88 1.57
C LEU A 13 13.64 7.88 0.61
N ARG A 14 14.78 8.46 1.03
CA ARG A 14 16.01 8.46 0.24
C ARG A 14 16.57 7.05 0.08
N ASP A 15 16.55 6.26 1.15
CA ASP A 15 17.05 4.89 1.13
C ASP A 15 16.20 3.99 0.21
N TYR A 16 14.86 4.04 0.31
CA TYR A 16 13.99 3.30 -0.61
C TYR A 16 14.11 3.78 -2.06
N THR A 17 14.29 5.09 -2.27
CA THR A 17 14.52 5.62 -3.62
C THR A 17 15.83 5.11 -4.21
N ARG A 18 16.90 5.02 -3.41
CA ARG A 18 18.16 4.42 -3.86
C ARG A 18 18.00 2.93 -4.15
N ALA A 19 17.26 2.20 -3.30
CA ALA A 19 16.98 0.79 -3.48
C ALA A 19 16.25 0.55 -4.80
N LEU A 20 15.19 1.31 -5.09
CA LEU A 20 14.40 1.20 -6.32
C LEU A 20 15.16 1.65 -7.58
N ARG A 21 16.13 2.57 -7.46
CA ARG A 21 17.05 2.86 -8.57
C ARG A 21 17.99 1.70 -8.88
N ARG A 22 18.36 0.91 -7.86
CA ARG A 22 19.26 -0.24 -8.02
C ARG A 22 18.52 -1.47 -8.50
N ASP A 23 17.35 -1.71 -7.94
CA ASP A 23 16.44 -2.79 -8.28
C ASP A 23 15.01 -2.25 -8.35
N PRO A 24 14.52 -1.90 -9.56
CA PRO A 24 13.15 -1.46 -9.73
C PRO A 24 12.11 -2.52 -9.33
N ALA A 25 12.45 -3.81 -9.38
CA ALA A 25 11.52 -4.89 -9.08
C ALA A 25 11.38 -5.18 -7.56
N LEU A 26 12.04 -4.39 -6.71
CA LEU A 26 12.04 -4.57 -5.27
C LEU A 26 10.70 -4.15 -4.65
N THR A 27 9.73 -5.08 -4.69
CA THR A 27 8.35 -4.91 -4.22
C THR A 27 8.27 -4.29 -2.83
N GLU A 28 9.09 -4.75 -1.89
CA GLU A 28 9.08 -4.26 -0.52
C GLU A 28 9.52 -2.79 -0.41
N ALA A 29 10.51 -2.36 -1.21
CA ALA A 29 10.95 -0.97 -1.21
C ALA A 29 9.88 -0.04 -1.80
N ALA A 30 9.18 -0.46 -2.86
CA ALA A 30 8.06 0.29 -3.42
C ALA A 30 6.89 0.35 -2.43
N LEU A 31 6.51 -0.78 -1.82
CA LEU A 31 5.45 -0.85 -0.81
C LEU A 31 5.73 0.09 0.37
N ASN A 32 6.93 0.00 0.96
CA ASN A 32 7.29 0.79 2.13
C ASN A 32 7.42 2.29 1.80
N ARG A 33 7.94 2.65 0.62
CA ARG A 33 8.00 4.05 0.18
C ARG A 33 6.60 4.62 -0.07
N GLY A 34 5.69 3.81 -0.61
CA GLY A 34 4.29 4.18 -0.81
C GLY A 34 3.56 4.43 0.51
N LEU A 35 3.73 3.54 1.50
CA LEU A 35 3.19 3.72 2.85
C LEU A 35 3.71 4.98 3.53
N LEU A 36 5.02 5.22 3.42
CA LEU A 36 5.63 6.42 4.00
C LEU A 36 5.11 7.69 3.35
N SER A 37 4.94 7.68 2.02
CA SER A 37 4.33 8.78 1.28
C SER A 37 2.86 9.01 1.68
N TYR A 38 2.11 7.95 1.94
CA TYR A 38 0.74 8.04 2.45
C TYR A 38 0.68 8.72 3.83
N HIS A 39 1.57 8.34 4.76
CA HIS A 39 1.65 8.96 6.09
C HIS A 39 2.00 10.45 6.05
N GLU A 40 2.69 10.90 5.00
CA GLU A 40 3.00 12.32 4.77
C GLU A 40 1.93 13.06 3.95
N GLY A 41 0.82 12.39 3.60
CA GLY A 41 -0.25 12.98 2.79
C GLY A 41 0.12 13.14 1.31
N ARG A 42 1.22 12.55 0.85
CA ARG A 42 1.65 12.53 -0.55
C ARG A 42 0.94 11.41 -1.30
N LEU A 43 -0.38 11.56 -1.44
CA LEU A 43 -1.29 10.49 -1.88
C LEU A 43 -1.00 10.01 -3.31
N ASP A 44 -0.60 10.89 -4.22
CA ASP A 44 -0.30 10.50 -5.61
C ASP A 44 0.99 9.69 -5.70
N ALA A 45 2.03 10.11 -4.96
CA ALA A 45 3.27 9.37 -4.84
C ALA A 45 3.02 7.98 -4.21
N ALA A 46 2.17 7.93 -3.17
CA ALA A 46 1.77 6.69 -2.53
C ALA A 46 1.09 5.72 -3.52
N ALA A 47 0.15 6.18 -4.36
CA ALA A 47 -0.44 5.31 -5.39
C ALA A 47 0.59 4.82 -6.39
N ALA A 48 1.45 5.70 -6.90
CA ALA A 48 2.41 5.35 -7.93
C ALA A 48 3.32 4.21 -7.44
N ASP A 49 3.82 4.33 -6.21
CA ASP A 49 4.66 3.31 -5.59
C ASP A 49 3.92 2.01 -5.29
N LEU A 50 2.70 2.08 -4.76
CA LEU A 50 1.91 0.88 -4.49
C LEU A 50 1.49 0.17 -5.78
N ARG A 51 1.17 0.90 -6.84
CA ARG A 51 0.90 0.32 -8.18
C ARG A 51 2.15 -0.31 -8.77
N HIS A 52 3.32 0.30 -8.58
CA HIS A 52 4.58 -0.31 -8.98
C HIS A 52 4.83 -1.61 -8.21
N ALA A 53 4.67 -1.61 -6.88
CA ALA A 53 4.77 -2.81 -6.07
C ALA A 53 3.81 -3.91 -6.54
N LEU A 54 2.60 -3.54 -6.98
CA LEU A 54 1.61 -4.49 -7.50
C LEU A 54 2.12 -5.21 -8.77
N THR A 55 2.86 -4.52 -9.63
CA THR A 55 3.40 -5.12 -10.88
C THR A 55 4.54 -6.10 -10.63
N THR A 56 5.22 -6.00 -9.49
CA THR A 56 6.40 -6.82 -9.17
C THR A 56 6.12 -7.87 -8.10
N ALA A 57 4.99 -7.76 -7.40
CA ALA A 57 4.58 -8.71 -6.36
C ALA A 57 4.19 -10.07 -6.95
N SER A 58 4.75 -11.15 -6.38
CA SER A 58 4.45 -12.52 -6.82
C SER A 58 3.66 -13.35 -5.81
N SER A 59 3.52 -12.88 -4.56
CA SER A 59 2.82 -13.64 -3.51
C SER A 59 1.41 -13.11 -3.28
N ARG A 60 0.45 -14.02 -3.11
CA ARG A 60 -0.95 -13.66 -2.83
C ARG A 60 -1.08 -12.76 -1.59
N GLY A 61 -0.36 -13.07 -0.53
CA GLY A 61 -0.38 -12.25 0.70
C GLY A 61 0.07 -10.81 0.46
N VAL A 62 1.16 -10.61 -0.30
CA VAL A 62 1.66 -9.26 -0.63
C VAL A 62 0.71 -8.53 -1.55
N LEU A 63 0.11 -9.20 -2.53
CA LEU A 63 -0.94 -8.62 -3.39
C LEU A 63 -2.11 -8.10 -2.55
N GLY A 64 -2.56 -8.89 -1.56
CA GLY A 64 -3.62 -8.47 -0.64
C GLY A 64 -3.26 -7.22 0.16
N ILE A 65 -2.05 -7.16 0.72
CA ILE A 65 -1.53 -6.00 1.46
C ILE A 65 -1.47 -4.76 0.55
N ILE A 66 -0.96 -4.89 -0.67
CA ILE A 66 -0.83 -3.77 -1.61
C ILE A 66 -2.20 -3.23 -1.99
N HIS A 67 -3.17 -4.11 -2.30
CA HIS A 67 -4.53 -3.70 -2.61
C HIS A 67 -5.19 -3.00 -1.43
N TYR A 68 -5.01 -3.50 -0.21
CA TYR A 68 -5.53 -2.82 0.97
C TYR A 68 -4.95 -1.41 1.14
N ASN A 69 -3.63 -1.27 0.98
CA ASN A 69 -2.98 0.04 1.08
C ASN A 69 -3.44 0.98 -0.04
N LEU A 70 -3.60 0.51 -1.27
CA LEU A 70 -4.17 1.31 -2.36
C LEU A 70 -5.57 1.80 -2.01
N ALA A 71 -6.40 0.96 -1.40
CA ALA A 71 -7.72 1.37 -0.96
C ALA A 71 -7.66 2.49 0.10
N LEU A 72 -6.74 2.42 1.06
CA LEU A 72 -6.56 3.49 2.03
C LEU A 72 -6.15 4.82 1.37
N VAL A 73 -5.23 4.77 0.40
CA VAL A 73 -4.82 5.96 -0.33
C VAL A 73 -5.98 6.53 -1.16
N ASP A 74 -6.74 5.67 -1.84
CA ASP A 74 -7.90 6.09 -2.63
C ASP A 74 -9.01 6.68 -1.76
N LEU A 75 -9.24 6.14 -0.55
CA LEU A 75 -10.15 6.73 0.44
C LEU A 75 -9.68 8.12 0.87
N ALA A 76 -8.38 8.29 1.14
CA ALA A 76 -7.81 9.59 1.50
C ALA A 76 -7.90 10.61 0.37
N ARG A 77 -7.87 10.18 -0.90
CA ARG A 77 -8.13 11.05 -2.07
C ARG A 77 -9.63 11.34 -2.29
N GLY A 78 -10.52 10.61 -1.62
CA GLY A 78 -11.96 10.69 -1.84
C GLY A 78 -12.48 9.84 -3.01
N ASP A 79 -11.63 9.03 -3.63
CA ASP A 79 -12.01 8.10 -4.71
C ASP A 79 -12.61 6.81 -4.13
N ARG A 80 -13.86 6.92 -3.68
CA ARG A 80 -14.63 5.79 -3.13
C ARG A 80 -14.75 4.62 -4.12
N PRO A 81 -15.02 4.82 -5.43
CA PRO A 81 -15.06 3.71 -6.38
C PRO A 81 -13.76 2.91 -6.45
N ALA A 82 -12.61 3.58 -6.57
CA ALA A 82 -11.32 2.90 -6.61
C ALA A 82 -11.01 2.18 -5.29
N ALA A 83 -11.31 2.82 -4.16
CA ALA A 83 -11.13 2.21 -2.85
C ALA A 83 -11.93 0.91 -2.68
N LEU A 84 -13.21 0.90 -3.06
CA LEU A 84 -14.06 -0.29 -2.98
C LEU A 84 -13.55 -1.43 -3.88
N SER A 85 -13.05 -1.10 -5.07
CA SER A 85 -12.45 -2.08 -5.98
C SER A 85 -11.22 -2.74 -5.33
N ASN A 86 -10.34 -1.91 -4.75
CA ASN A 86 -9.12 -2.36 -4.11
C ASN A 86 -9.38 -3.16 -2.82
N LEU A 87 -10.38 -2.81 -2.02
CA LEU A 87 -10.78 -3.61 -0.85
C LEU A 87 -11.26 -5.00 -1.25
N LYS A 88 -12.10 -5.10 -2.29
CA LYS A 88 -12.55 -6.40 -2.82
C LYS A 88 -11.39 -7.25 -3.30
N ALA A 89 -10.43 -6.64 -4.00
CA ALA A 89 -9.22 -7.33 -4.43
C ALA A 89 -8.40 -7.83 -3.23
N ALA A 90 -8.24 -7.02 -2.19
CA ALA A 90 -7.53 -7.42 -0.97
C ALA A 90 -8.16 -8.67 -0.33
N SER A 91 -9.49 -8.69 -0.16
CA SER A 91 -10.23 -9.86 0.35
C SER A 91 -10.06 -11.09 -0.54
N ASN A 92 -10.10 -10.93 -1.87
CA ASN A 92 -9.88 -12.04 -2.80
C ASN A 92 -8.48 -12.68 -2.66
N PHE A 93 -7.49 -11.90 -2.23
CA PHE A 93 -6.15 -12.40 -1.93
C PHE A 93 -6.00 -12.95 -0.50
N GLY A 94 -7.07 -12.95 0.30
CA GLY A 94 -7.06 -13.44 1.68
C GLY A 94 -6.53 -12.43 2.69
N TYR A 95 -6.43 -11.16 2.31
CA TYR A 95 -6.08 -10.09 3.24
C TYR A 95 -7.35 -9.48 3.83
N GLU A 96 -7.62 -9.79 5.10
CA GLU A 96 -8.65 -9.14 5.90
C GLU A 96 -7.98 -8.39 7.05
N PRO A 97 -8.12 -7.06 7.14
CA PRO A 97 -7.67 -6.33 8.31
C PRO A 97 -8.46 -6.87 9.52
N SER A 98 -7.74 -7.19 10.60
CA SER A 98 -8.30 -7.78 11.83
C SER A 98 -9.47 -6.92 12.33
N GLY A 99 -10.70 -7.31 12.02
CA GLY A 99 -11.91 -6.52 12.24
C GLY A 99 -13.02 -6.70 11.20
N ALA A 100 -12.73 -7.30 10.04
CA ALA A 100 -13.74 -7.60 9.01
C ALA A 100 -14.38 -9.00 9.14
N SER A 101 -14.27 -9.66 10.31
CA SER A 101 -14.98 -10.89 10.62
C SER A 101 -16.47 -10.63 10.82
N GLY A 102 -17.17 -10.44 9.71
CA GLY A 102 -18.61 -10.23 9.65
C GLY A 102 -19.16 -10.67 8.31
N THR A 103 -19.58 -11.93 8.25
CA THR A 103 -20.36 -12.55 7.16
C THR A 103 -19.58 -13.11 5.98
N SER A 104 -18.87 -14.21 6.22
CA SER A 104 -18.94 -15.35 5.31
C SER A 104 -20.40 -15.79 5.19
N ARG A 105 -21.16 -15.19 4.25
CA ARG A 105 -22.33 -15.87 3.68
C ARG A 105 -21.79 -16.93 2.74
N SER A 106 -21.65 -18.13 3.26
CA SER A 106 -21.78 -19.34 2.46
C SER A 106 -23.22 -19.39 1.94
N SER A 107 -23.37 -19.47 0.62
CA SER A 107 -24.53 -20.05 -0.05
C SER A 107 -23.94 -21.03 -1.08
N PRO A 108 -24.56 -22.19 -1.32
CA PRO A 108 -25.96 -22.33 -1.72
C PRO A 108 -26.93 -22.76 -0.62
#